data_AF-A0AAD8C9E8-F1
#
_entry.id   AF-A0AAD8C9E8-F1
#
_cell.length_a   1.000
_cell.length_b   1.000
_cell.length_c   1.000
_cell.angle_alpha   90.00
_cell.angle_beta   90.00
_cell.angle_gamma   90.00
#
_symmetry.space_group_name_H-M   'P 1'
#
loop_
_entity.id
_entity.type
_entity.pdbx_description
1 polymer ?
#
loop_
_entity_poly.entity_id
_entity_poly.type
_entity_poly.pdbx_seq_one_letter_code
_entity_poly.pdbx_strand_id
1 'polypeptide(L)'
;MTCALRIALLWSCLQATVSAMTIVSTLPDTTTPYDGCSEENRPTREPCAYCQCDTWTGRREWNCVWATCMAPPCVDAYVPVGGCCSVCPNGSNCKYGDVVIQLNETKRIGDLECRCVQQYMWTPPQSSCRPITTLPPTTSTATTIGLSCKGCFT
;
A
#
# COMPACT_ATOMS: atom_id res chain seq x y z
N MET A 1 97.29 -2.63 66.92
CA MET A 1 96.10 -2.79 67.76
C MET A 1 94.88 -2.76 66.86
N THR A 2 94.22 -3.91 66.74
CA THR A 2 92.95 -4.14 66.05
C THR A 2 91.81 -3.35 66.70
N CYS A 3 90.87 -2.79 65.95
CA CYS A 3 89.49 -3.31 65.81
C CYS A 3 88.53 -2.30 65.16
N ALA A 4 87.73 -2.83 64.23
CA ALA A 4 86.37 -2.46 63.85
C ALA A 4 86.08 -1.10 63.15
N LEU A 5 85.55 -1.14 61.91
CA LEU A 5 84.17 -0.68 61.64
C LEU A 5 83.63 -1.12 60.25
N ARG A 6 82.61 -2.00 60.30
CA ARG A 6 81.36 -2.12 59.50
C ARG A 6 81.36 -1.69 58.02
N ILE A 7 81.24 -2.62 57.08
CA ILE A 7 79.99 -3.06 56.40
C ILE A 7 79.23 -1.91 55.72
N ALA A 8 79.33 -1.81 54.39
CA ALA A 8 78.22 -1.42 53.51
C ALA A 8 78.55 -1.66 52.02
N LEU A 9 77.80 -2.59 51.39
CA LEU A 9 77.15 -2.45 50.07
C LEU A 9 78.11 -2.30 48.85
N LEU A 10 78.54 -3.36 48.16
CA LEU A 10 77.80 -4.23 47.23
C LEU A 10 76.79 -3.52 46.32
N TRP A 11 77.05 -3.65 45.01
CA TRP A 11 76.11 -3.64 43.89
C TRP A 11 75.26 -2.37 43.68
N SER A 12 75.74 -1.49 42.81
CA SER A 12 74.86 -0.53 42.12
C SER A 12 74.64 -1.03 40.71
N CYS A 13 73.54 -1.75 40.57
CA CYS A 13 73.02 -2.35 39.36
C CYS A 13 72.87 -1.34 38.21
N LEU A 14 73.28 -1.82 37.05
CA LEU A 14 72.83 -1.46 35.71
C LEU A 14 71.33 -1.12 35.71
N GLN A 15 70.97 0.16 35.71
CA GLN A 15 69.58 0.59 35.51
C GLN A 15 69.34 0.79 34.02
N ALA A 16 68.84 -0.26 33.37
CA ALA A 16 68.20 -0.16 32.08
C ALA A 16 66.89 0.63 32.24
N THR A 17 66.86 1.86 31.76
CA THR A 17 65.65 2.68 31.69
C THR A 17 64.75 2.16 30.57
N VAL A 18 63.76 1.35 30.93
CA VAL A 18 62.67 0.98 30.02
C VAL A 18 61.66 2.13 30.05
N SER A 19 61.77 3.06 29.10
CA SER A 19 60.74 4.08 28.92
C SER A 19 59.48 3.41 28.37
N ALA A 20 58.48 3.23 29.23
CA ALA A 20 57.14 2.87 28.81
C ALA A 20 56.54 4.03 28.00
N MET A 21 56.54 3.91 26.67
CA MET A 21 55.67 4.71 25.82
C MET A 21 54.26 4.18 25.97
N THR A 22 53.47 4.83 26.83
CA THR A 22 52.02 4.71 26.78
C THR A 22 51.51 5.43 25.54
N ILE A 23 51.27 4.67 24.47
CA ILE A 23 50.48 5.15 23.34
C ILE A 23 49.04 5.30 23.84
N VAL A 24 48.67 6.51 24.26
CA VAL A 24 47.27 6.85 24.46
C VAL A 24 46.66 6.95 23.08
N SER A 25 46.10 5.84 22.59
CA SER A 25 45.25 5.82 21.41
C SER A 25 43.92 6.48 21.80
N THR A 26 43.84 7.80 21.71
CA THR A 26 42.55 8.50 21.67
C THR A 26 41.94 8.23 20.29
N LEU A 27 41.35 7.05 20.12
CA LEU A 27 40.38 6.86 19.05
C LEU A 27 39.24 7.82 19.38
N PRO A 28 38.91 8.82 18.53
CA PRO A 28 37.68 9.55 18.74
C PRO A 28 36.57 8.51 18.68
N ASP A 29 35.89 8.29 19.81
CA ASP A 29 34.61 7.59 19.84
C ASP A 29 33.66 8.43 19.00
N THR A 30 33.72 8.19 17.68
CA THR A 30 32.79 8.76 16.72
C THR A 30 31.55 7.91 16.85
N THR A 31 30.92 8.01 18.02
CA THR A 31 29.53 7.63 18.18
C THR A 31 28.77 8.70 17.42
N THR A 32 28.65 8.51 16.10
CA THR A 32 27.60 9.19 15.34
C THR A 32 26.33 9.01 16.17
N PRO A 33 25.62 10.09 16.54
CA PRO A 33 24.36 9.97 17.25
C PRO A 33 23.53 8.92 16.54
N TYR A 34 23.00 7.94 17.29
CA TYR A 34 22.14 6.92 16.70
C TYR A 34 21.00 7.63 15.95
N ASP A 35 21.13 7.72 14.63
CA ASP A 35 20.07 8.20 13.78
C ASP A 35 19.22 6.97 13.48
N GLY A 36 18.23 6.73 14.36
CA GLY A 36 17.29 5.62 14.22
C GLY A 36 16.49 5.66 12.91
N CYS A 37 16.66 6.73 12.14
CA CYS A 37 16.11 6.93 10.82
C CYS A 37 17.13 6.93 9.67
N SER A 38 18.32 6.35 9.84
CA SER A 38 19.18 6.07 8.70
C SER A 38 18.39 5.30 7.62
N GLU A 39 18.58 5.64 6.35
CA GLU A 39 17.95 4.96 5.20
C GLU A 39 18.34 3.48 5.09
N GLU A 40 19.46 3.09 5.69
CA GLU A 40 19.86 1.68 5.84
C GLU A 40 18.96 0.93 6.83
N ASN A 41 18.45 1.64 7.84
CA ASN A 41 17.54 1.12 8.86
C ASN A 41 16.05 1.27 8.49
N ARG A 42 15.75 1.75 7.27
CA ARG A 42 14.37 1.92 6.83
C ARG A 42 13.68 0.56 6.72
N PRO A 43 12.57 0.31 7.43
CA PRO A 43 11.95 -1.01 7.51
C PRO A 43 11.54 -1.61 6.16
N THR A 44 11.12 -0.75 5.22
CA THR A 44 10.69 -1.18 3.89
C THR A 44 10.76 -0.05 2.88
N ARG A 45 10.92 -0.43 1.60
CA ARG A 45 10.84 0.44 0.42
C ARG A 45 9.68 0.04 -0.50
N GLU A 46 8.79 -0.81 -0.01
CA GLU A 46 7.60 -1.20 -0.75
C GLU A 46 6.70 0.02 -0.98
N PRO A 47 6.10 0.15 -2.17
CA PRO A 47 5.31 1.32 -2.51
C PRO A 47 4.02 1.43 -1.68
N CYS A 48 3.56 0.32 -1.08
CA CYS A 48 2.41 0.29 -0.19
C CYS A 48 2.71 0.67 1.26
N ALA A 49 3.97 0.88 1.61
CA ALA A 49 4.37 1.30 2.93
C ALA A 49 4.84 2.76 2.91
N TYR A 50 4.07 3.62 3.56
CA TYR A 50 4.49 4.99 3.82
C TYR A 50 5.23 5.01 5.15
N CYS A 51 6.56 5.12 5.08
CA CYS A 51 7.43 5.24 6.24
C CYS A 51 7.92 6.67 6.35
N GLN A 52 7.71 7.29 7.51
CA GLN A 52 8.26 8.59 7.87
C GLN A 52 9.13 8.46 9.11
N CYS A 53 10.19 9.26 9.17
CA CYS A 53 10.99 9.36 10.37
C CYS A 53 10.36 10.38 11.31
N ASP A 54 9.81 9.91 12.41
CA ASP A 54 9.21 10.76 13.44
C ASP A 54 10.05 10.78 14.71
N THR A 55 9.88 11.82 15.52
CA THR A 55 10.45 11.87 16.87
C THR A 55 9.35 11.57 17.88
N TRP A 56 9.38 10.37 18.44
CA TRP A 56 8.49 9.97 19.54
C TRP A 56 9.31 9.85 20.82
N THR A 57 8.82 10.40 21.94
CA THR A 57 9.49 10.37 23.26
C THR A 57 10.96 10.84 23.28
N GLY A 58 11.36 11.69 22.32
CA GLY A 58 12.72 12.22 22.20
C GLY A 58 13.70 11.34 21.42
N ARG A 59 13.23 10.23 20.81
CA ARG A 59 14.01 9.38 19.91
C ARG A 59 13.46 9.45 18.50
N ARG A 60 14.36 9.46 17.50
CA ARG A 60 13.99 9.38 16.08
C ARG A 60 13.81 7.92 15.69
N GLU A 61 12.62 7.56 15.22
CA GLU A 61 12.27 6.20 14.84
C GLU A 61 11.43 6.21 13.56
N TRP A 62 11.56 5.16 12.76
CA TRP A 62 10.71 4.95 11.59
C TRP A 62 9.29 4.60 12.02
N ASN A 63 8.33 5.44 11.65
CA ASN A 63 6.91 5.15 11.73
C ASN A 63 6.41 4.77 10.33
N CYS A 64 5.88 3.56 10.18
CA CYS A 64 5.36 3.08 8.90
C CYS A 64 3.86 2.80 9.00
N VAL A 65 3.12 3.25 7.99
CA VAL A 65 1.73 2.88 7.77
C VAL A 65 1.60 2.15 6.45
N TRP A 66 0.80 1.09 6.43
CA TRP A 66 0.53 0.30 5.23
C TRP A 66 -0.79 0.72 4.62
N ALA A 67 -0.77 1.04 3.34
CA ALA A 67 -1.98 1.30 2.56
C ALA A 67 -2.60 -0.03 2.13
N THR A 68 -3.90 -0.18 2.38
CA THR A 68 -4.71 -1.26 1.80
C THR A 68 -5.47 -0.72 0.59
N CYS A 69 -5.34 -1.43 -0.54
CA CYS A 69 -5.99 -1.02 -1.78
C CYS A 69 -7.42 -1.54 -1.83
N MET A 70 -8.35 -0.67 -2.23
CA MET A 70 -9.69 -1.11 -2.62
C MET A 70 -9.65 -1.83 -3.97
N ALA A 71 -10.57 -2.76 -4.18
CA ALA A 71 -10.73 -3.40 -5.48
C ALA A 71 -11.04 -2.33 -6.55
N PRO A 72 -10.32 -2.33 -7.69
CA PRO A 72 -10.53 -1.33 -8.73
C PRO A 72 -11.91 -1.54 -9.38
N PRO A 73 -12.65 -0.46 -9.70
CA PRO A 73 -13.97 -0.56 -10.32
C PRO A 73 -13.90 -0.78 -11.85
N CYS A 74 -12.92 -1.53 -12.33
CA CYS A 74 -12.70 -1.78 -13.75
C CYS A 74 -12.04 -3.14 -13.99
N VAL A 75 -12.18 -3.68 -15.21
CA VAL A 75 -11.58 -4.97 -15.59
C VAL A 75 -10.17 -4.82 -16.21
N ASP A 76 -9.79 -3.60 -16.57
CA ASP A 76 -8.51 -3.24 -17.20
C ASP A 76 -7.56 -2.53 -16.22
N ALA A 77 -7.73 -2.80 -14.92
CA ALA A 77 -6.91 -2.22 -13.88
C ALA A 77 -5.46 -2.72 -13.97
N TYR A 78 -4.51 -1.84 -13.68
CA TYR A 78 -3.09 -2.20 -13.58
C TYR A 78 -2.41 -1.44 -12.45
N VAL A 79 -1.31 -1.99 -11.91
CA VAL A 79 -0.48 -1.30 -10.91
C VAL A 79 0.63 -0.54 -11.63
N PRO A 80 0.72 0.79 -11.51
CA PRO A 80 1.79 1.55 -12.16
C PRO A 80 3.14 1.20 -11.51
N VAL A 81 4.23 1.37 -12.26
CA VAL A 81 5.59 1.09 -11.76
C VAL A 81 5.88 2.00 -10.56
N GLY A 82 6.28 1.40 -9.44
CA GLY A 82 6.50 2.12 -8.18
C GLY A 82 5.23 2.57 -7.47
N GLY A 83 4.05 2.21 -7.97
CA GLY A 83 2.77 2.44 -7.31
C GLY A 83 2.38 1.30 -6.37
N CYS A 84 1.53 1.62 -5.40
CA CYS A 84 0.96 0.61 -4.49
C CYS A 84 -0.29 -0.05 -5.07
N CYS A 85 -1.26 0.78 -5.49
CA CYS A 85 -2.59 0.31 -5.85
C CYS A 85 -2.81 0.28 -7.35
N SER A 86 -3.71 -0.62 -7.75
CA SER A 86 -4.19 -0.69 -9.13
C SER A 86 -5.01 0.55 -9.47
N VAL A 87 -4.83 1.06 -10.69
CA VAL A 87 -5.58 2.20 -11.23
C VAL A 87 -6.37 1.75 -12.46
N CYS A 88 -7.50 2.41 -12.71
CA CYS A 88 -8.33 2.20 -13.89
C CYS A 88 -7.94 3.21 -14.99
N PRO A 89 -7.21 2.81 -16.04
CA PRO A 89 -6.72 3.73 -17.06
C PRO A 89 -7.85 4.45 -17.80
N ASN A 90 -8.97 3.75 -18.02
CA ASN A 90 -10.11 4.24 -18.79
C ASN A 90 -11.33 4.55 -17.90
N GLY A 91 -11.14 4.68 -16.58
CA GLY A 91 -12.23 4.78 -15.63
C GLY A 91 -12.98 3.46 -15.41
N SER A 92 -14.10 3.53 -14.69
CA SER A 92 -14.87 2.35 -14.32
C SER A 92 -15.50 1.67 -15.53
N ASN A 93 -15.36 0.35 -15.62
CA ASN A 93 -15.89 -0.44 -16.73
C ASN A 93 -16.16 -1.89 -16.32
N CYS A 94 -16.91 -2.59 -17.16
CA CYS A 94 -17.20 -4.00 -17.00
C CYS A 94 -17.05 -4.72 -18.33
N LYS A 95 -17.00 -6.05 -18.26
CA LYS A 95 -16.76 -6.91 -19.42
C LYS A 95 -17.96 -7.83 -19.65
N TYR A 96 -18.38 -7.97 -20.91
CA TYR A 96 -19.32 -8.99 -21.35
C TYR A 96 -18.74 -9.73 -22.57
N GLY A 97 -18.50 -11.03 -22.44
CA GLY A 97 -17.71 -11.77 -23.43
C GLY A 97 -16.32 -11.14 -23.55
N ASP A 98 -15.91 -10.72 -24.75
CA ASP A 98 -14.65 -9.98 -24.99
C ASP A 98 -14.82 -8.46 -25.13
N VAL A 99 -16.02 -7.94 -24.89
CA VAL A 99 -16.32 -6.51 -25.04
C VAL A 99 -16.25 -5.80 -23.70
N VAL A 100 -15.44 -4.74 -23.64
CA VAL A 100 -15.42 -3.78 -22.52
C VAL A 100 -16.47 -2.70 -22.73
N ILE A 101 -17.30 -2.46 -21.73
CA ILE A 101 -18.39 -1.48 -21.71
C ILE A 101 -18.09 -0.45 -20.62
N GLN A 102 -18.05 0.83 -20.96
CA GLN A 102 -17.79 1.88 -19.97
C GLN A 102 -18.96 2.04 -19.01
N LEU A 103 -18.68 2.50 -17.79
CA LEU A 103 -19.73 2.72 -16.80
C LEU A 103 -20.83 3.64 -17.35
N ASN A 104 -22.09 3.24 -17.16
CA ASN A 104 -23.29 3.91 -17.68
C ASN A 104 -23.41 3.94 -19.21
N GLU A 105 -22.51 3.29 -19.94
CA GLU A 105 -22.62 3.08 -21.38
C GLU A 105 -23.51 1.86 -21.67
N THR A 106 -24.26 1.95 -22.77
CA THR A 106 -25.02 0.84 -23.35
C THR A 106 -24.40 0.47 -24.70
N LYS A 107 -24.03 -0.79 -24.88
CA LYS A 107 -23.52 -1.34 -26.14
C LYS A 107 -24.41 -2.45 -26.67
N ARG A 108 -24.54 -2.53 -27.99
CA ARG A 108 -25.15 -3.68 -28.67
C ARG A 108 -24.09 -4.73 -28.94
N ILE A 109 -24.34 -5.95 -28.49
CA ILE A 109 -23.44 -7.10 -28.63
C ILE A 109 -24.29 -8.25 -29.20
N GLY A 110 -24.27 -8.41 -30.52
CA GLY A 110 -25.21 -9.29 -31.22
C GLY A 110 -26.65 -8.82 -31.03
N ASP A 111 -27.53 -9.75 -30.62
CA ASP A 111 -28.95 -9.48 -30.34
C ASP A 111 -29.20 -8.99 -28.90
N LEU A 112 -28.14 -8.65 -28.17
CA LEU A 112 -28.23 -8.14 -26.80
C LEU A 112 -27.89 -6.66 -26.74
N GLU A 113 -28.61 -5.94 -25.91
CA GLU A 113 -28.26 -4.62 -25.43
C GLU A 113 -27.72 -4.75 -24.00
N CYS A 114 -26.43 -4.47 -23.84
CA CYS A 114 -25.69 -4.61 -22.59
C CYS A 114 -25.34 -3.24 -22.02
N ARG A 115 -25.66 -3.02 -20.75
CA ARG A 115 -25.31 -1.80 -20.02
C ARG A 115 -24.37 -2.11 -18.87
N CYS A 116 -23.35 -1.27 -18.70
CA CYS A 116 -22.50 -1.34 -17.51
C CYS A 116 -23.11 -0.54 -16.36
N VAL A 117 -23.39 -1.19 -15.24
CA VAL A 117 -24.06 -0.54 -14.09
C VAL A 117 -23.27 -0.73 -12.80
N GLN A 118 -23.12 0.37 -12.07
CA GLN A 118 -22.62 0.36 -10.69
C GLN A 118 -23.82 0.08 -9.76
N GLN A 119 -23.85 -1.07 -9.10
CA GLN A 119 -24.89 -1.36 -8.10
C GLN A 119 -24.54 -0.78 -6.73
N TYR A 120 -23.27 -0.92 -6.33
CA TYR A 120 -22.75 -0.39 -5.07
C TYR A 120 -21.43 0.33 -5.31
N MET A 121 -21.15 1.38 -4.54
CA MET A 121 -19.95 2.20 -4.71
C MET A 121 -18.63 1.42 -4.45
N TRP A 122 -18.70 0.32 -3.71
CA TRP A 122 -17.55 -0.48 -3.27
C TRP A 122 -17.33 -1.78 -4.05
N THR A 123 -18.18 -2.07 -5.04
CA THR A 123 -18.07 -3.29 -5.86
C THR A 123 -17.75 -2.92 -7.30
N PRO A 124 -16.98 -3.73 -8.03
CA PRO A 124 -16.82 -3.53 -9.46
C PRO A 124 -18.19 -3.46 -10.17
N PRO A 125 -18.37 -2.58 -11.16
CA PRO A 125 -19.60 -2.52 -11.93
C PRO A 125 -19.82 -3.83 -12.69
N GLN A 126 -21.08 -4.13 -12.97
CA GLN A 126 -21.49 -5.37 -13.64
C GLN A 126 -22.21 -5.07 -14.95
N SER A 127 -22.02 -5.94 -15.93
CA SER A 127 -22.78 -5.89 -17.18
C SER A 127 -24.17 -6.47 -16.98
N SER A 128 -25.20 -5.71 -17.37
CA SER A 128 -26.59 -6.15 -17.44
C SER A 128 -27.04 -6.17 -18.89
N CYS A 129 -27.30 -7.37 -19.44
CA CYS A 129 -27.65 -7.55 -20.85
C CYS A 129 -29.11 -8.00 -21.00
N ARG A 130 -29.82 -7.42 -21.97
CA ARG A 130 -31.20 -7.77 -22.31
C ARG A 130 -31.33 -7.98 -23.82
N PRO A 131 -32.18 -8.90 -24.27
CA PRO A 131 -32.47 -9.05 -25.69
C PRO A 131 -33.01 -7.76 -26.30
N ILE A 132 -32.57 -7.45 -27.52
CA ILE A 132 -33.12 -6.34 -28.30
C ILE A 132 -34.48 -6.78 -28.82
N THR A 133 -35.55 -6.40 -28.12
CA THR A 133 -36.90 -6.67 -28.57
C THR A 133 -37.21 -5.77 -29.77
N THR A 134 -37.26 -6.35 -30.97
CA THR A 134 -37.66 -5.66 -32.22
C THR A 134 -39.18 -5.66 -32.43
N LEU A 135 -39.96 -6.21 -31.49
CA LEU A 135 -41.41 -6.17 -31.60
C LEU A 135 -41.89 -4.71 -31.61
N PRO A 136 -42.68 -4.28 -32.62
CA PRO A 136 -43.38 -3.00 -32.53
C PRO A 136 -44.21 -2.99 -31.24
N PRO A 137 -44.46 -1.83 -30.62
CA PRO A 137 -45.39 -1.77 -29.50
C PRO A 137 -46.70 -2.40 -29.97
N THR A 138 -47.02 -3.57 -29.42
CA THR A 138 -48.30 -4.22 -29.71
C THR A 138 -49.33 -3.29 -29.09
N THR A 139 -49.92 -2.42 -29.91
CA THR A 139 -51.07 -1.61 -29.53
C THR A 139 -52.17 -2.60 -29.18
N SER A 140 -52.26 -2.94 -27.90
CA SER A 140 -53.37 -3.70 -27.34
C SER A 140 -54.61 -2.85 -27.57
N THR A 141 -55.33 -3.16 -28.64
CA THR A 141 -56.65 -2.57 -28.85
C THR A 141 -57.52 -3.21 -27.77
N ALA A 142 -57.68 -2.50 -26.67
CA ALA A 142 -58.70 -2.82 -25.69
C ALA A 142 -60.04 -2.70 -26.42
N THR A 143 -60.53 -3.82 -26.96
CA THR A 143 -61.94 -3.94 -27.30
C THR A 143 -62.68 -3.86 -25.99
N THR A 144 -63.14 -2.66 -25.65
CA THR A 144 -64.14 -2.42 -24.61
C THR A 144 -65.41 -3.18 -25.03
N ILE A 145 -65.50 -4.45 -24.65
CA ILE A 145 -66.77 -5.16 -24.61
C ILE A 145 -67.54 -4.53 -23.46
N GLY A 146 -68.41 -3.58 -23.79
CA GLY A 146 -69.37 -3.02 -22.86
C GLY A 146 -70.33 -4.11 -22.41
N LEU A 147 -69.99 -4.79 -21.31
CA LEU A 147 -70.99 -5.54 -20.54
C LEU A 147 -71.86 -4.53 -19.80
N SER A 148 -73.01 -4.23 -20.41
CA SER A 148 -74.14 -3.59 -19.78
C SER A 148 -74.63 -4.49 -18.64
N CYS A 149 -74.29 -4.14 -17.39
CA CYS A 149 -74.96 -4.70 -16.22
C CYS A 149 -76.38 -4.11 -16.14
N LYS A 150 -77.32 -4.81 -16.77
CA LYS A 150 -78.74 -4.53 -16.69
C LYS A 150 -79.32 -5.30 -15.49
N GLY A 151 -79.56 -4.59 -14.39
CA GLY A 151 -80.57 -4.89 -13.37
C GLY A 151 -80.38 -6.13 -12.49
N CYS A 152 -80.41 -5.93 -11.17
CA CYS A 152 -81.60 -6.27 -10.37
C CYS A 152 -81.45 -5.73 -8.94
N PHE A 153 -82.30 -4.76 -8.64
CA PHE A 153 -82.77 -4.45 -7.29
C PHE A 153 -83.75 -5.56 -6.87
N THR A 154 -83.57 -6.13 -5.68
CA THR A 154 -84.58 -6.39 -4.65
C THR A 154 -83.86 -6.76 -3.37
#